data_AF-A0A8T7ECU6-F1
#
_entry.id   AF-A0A8T7ECU6-F1
#
_cell.length_a   1.000
_cell.length_b   1.000
_cell.length_c   1.000
_cell.angle_alpha   90.00
_cell.angle_beta   90.00
_cell.angle_gamma   90.00
#
_symmetry.space_group_name_H-M   'P 1'
#
loop_
_entity.id
_entity.type
_entity.pdbx_description
1 polymer ?
#
loop_
_entity_poly.entity_id
_entity_poly.type
_entity_poly.pdbx_seq_one_letter_code
_entity_poly.pdbx_strand_id
1 'polypeptide(L)'
;MATVISEQTISPIKKLVQSARYLVDTTGAKTDVVLPLAEWETFMDWLEDLEDKADIQAQIARLEAGPLKSGALPWQEVAAQWDDDAEV
;
A
#
# COMPACT_ATOMS: atom_id res chain seq x y z
N MET A 1 -22.21 9.38 15.16
CA MET A 1 -21.19 8.77 16.05
C MET A 1 -21.13 7.29 15.74
N ALA A 2 -20.02 6.84 15.16
CA ALA A 2 -19.68 5.43 15.06
C ALA A 2 -18.26 5.30 15.61
N THR A 3 -18.14 4.60 16.73
CA THR A 3 -16.86 4.18 17.32
C THR A 3 -16.72 2.69 17.04
N VAL A 4 -15.70 2.27 16.29
CA VAL A 4 -15.25 0.87 16.24
C VAL A 4 -13.72 0.82 16.07
N ILE A 5 -13.05 0.49 17.19
CA ILE A 5 -11.90 -0.42 17.40
C ILE A 5 -10.64 -0.20 16.52
N SER A 6 -9.56 0.38 17.05
CA SER A 6 -8.45 -0.28 17.79
C SER A 6 -7.51 -1.11 16.92
N GLU A 7 -6.24 -0.68 16.85
CA GLU A 7 -5.10 -1.38 17.43
C GLU A 7 -3.98 -0.35 17.62
N GLN A 8 -3.17 -0.46 18.68
CA GLN A 8 -1.85 0.17 18.68
C GLN A 8 -1.02 -0.57 17.63
N THR A 9 -1.21 -0.24 16.35
CA THR A 9 -0.44 -0.80 15.26
C THR A 9 0.99 -0.35 15.51
N ILE A 10 1.85 -1.29 15.91
CA ILE A 10 3.30 -1.09 15.79
C ILE A 10 3.51 -0.68 14.34
N SER A 11 4.01 0.54 14.11
CA SER A 11 4.30 1.04 12.76
C SER A 11 4.99 -0.08 11.96
N PRO A 12 4.54 -0.41 10.73
CA PRO A 12 5.14 -1.47 9.92
C PRO A 12 6.67 -1.37 9.85
N ILE A 13 7.20 -0.14 9.79
CA ILE A 13 8.63 0.17 9.89
C ILE A 13 9.26 -0.39 11.18
N LYS A 14 8.62 -0.18 12.34
CA LYS A 14 9.15 -0.66 13.63
C LYS A 14 9.22 -2.18 13.66
N LYS A 15 8.21 -2.87 13.12
CA LYS A 15 8.18 -4.34 13.03
C LYS A 15 9.23 -4.87 12.04
N LEU A 16 9.41 -4.20 10.92
CA LEU A 16 10.46 -4.48 9.93
C LEU A 16 11.87 -4.36 10.55
N VAL A 17 12.14 -3.25 11.23
CA VAL A 17 13.45 -3.01 11.89
C VAL A 17 13.71 -4.01 13.01
N GLN A 18 12.69 -4.38 13.79
CA GLN A 18 12.82 -5.37 14.86
C GLN A 18 13.07 -6.79 14.34
N SER A 19 12.59 -7.12 13.14
CA SER A 19 12.74 -8.45 12.53
C SER A 19 14.00 -8.58 11.65
N ALA A 20 14.64 -7.45 11.32
CA ALA A 20 15.80 -7.40 10.46
C ALA A 20 17.00 -8.17 11.03
N ARG A 21 17.58 -9.01 10.17
CA ARG A 21 18.87 -9.67 10.38
C ARG A 21 19.88 -9.11 9.40
N TYR A 22 21.16 -9.27 9.71
CA TYR A 22 22.23 -8.75 8.86
C TYR A 22 23.18 -9.88 8.46
N LEU A 23 23.55 -9.94 7.19
CA LEU A 23 24.75 -10.66 6.79
C LEU A 23 25.96 -9.80 7.12
N VAL A 24 27.01 -10.44 7.59
CA VAL A 24 28.30 -9.80 7.86
C VAL A 24 29.38 -10.49 7.04
N ASP A 25 30.30 -9.69 6.51
CA ASP A 25 31.48 -10.22 5.83
C ASP A 25 32.54 -10.73 6.81
N THR A 26 33.69 -11.16 6.30
CA THR A 26 34.80 -11.68 7.10
C THR A 26 35.46 -10.62 8.00
N THR A 27 35.19 -9.34 7.77
CA THR A 27 35.67 -8.21 8.57
C THR A 27 34.67 -7.80 9.66
N GLY A 28 33.46 -8.38 9.63
CA GLY A 28 32.36 -8.04 10.52
C GLY A 28 31.54 -6.84 10.02
N ALA A 29 31.78 -6.35 8.80
CA ALA A 29 30.98 -5.30 8.21
C ALA A 29 29.65 -5.87 7.72
N LYS A 30 28.55 -5.15 7.96
CA LYS A 30 27.21 -5.52 7.48
C LYS A 30 27.13 -5.29 5.97
N THR A 31 26.81 -6.32 5.21
CA THR A 31 26.72 -6.24 3.74
C THR A 31 25.27 -6.22 3.26
N ASP A 32 24.38 -6.94 3.95
CA ASP A 32 23.00 -7.14 3.51
C ASP A 32 22.05 -7.12 4.71
N VAL A 33 20.78 -6.78 4.42
CA VAL A 33 19.66 -6.89 5.35
C VAL A 33 18.77 -8.04 4.89
N VAL A 34 18.49 -8.96 5.80
CA VAL A 34 17.54 -10.07 5.58
C VAL A 34 16.30 -9.81 6.40
N LEU A 35 15.17 -9.81 5.71
CA LEU A 35 13.85 -9.57 6.27
C LEU A 35 13.00 -10.83 6.10
N PRO A 36 12.13 -11.17 7.07
CA PRO A 36 11.08 -12.14 6.82
C PRO A 36 10.16 -11.62 5.72
N LEU A 37 9.81 -12.48 4.75
CA LEU A 37 9.01 -12.09 3.59
C LEU A 37 7.70 -11.40 3.99
N ALA A 38 6.97 -11.95 4.96
CA ALA A 38 5.71 -11.38 5.43
C ALA A 38 5.85 -9.96 6.01
N GLU A 39 6.98 -9.65 6.66
CA GLU A 39 7.22 -8.30 7.19
C GLU A 39 7.60 -7.33 6.07
N TRP A 40 8.31 -7.80 5.05
CA TRP A 40 8.60 -7.04 3.83
C TRP A 40 7.31 -6.70 3.06
N GLU A 41 6.45 -7.70 2.83
CA GLU A 41 5.14 -7.51 2.16
C GLU A 41 4.29 -6.49 2.94
N THR A 42 4.15 -6.67 4.25
CA THR A 42 3.40 -5.71 5.09
C THR A 42 3.97 -4.29 5.03
N PHE A 43 5.29 -4.14 4.90
CA PHE A 43 5.92 -2.84 4.76
C PHE A 43 5.66 -2.22 3.37
N MET A 44 5.69 -3.03 2.31
CA MET A 44 5.39 -2.60 0.95
C MET A 44 3.92 -2.16 0.82
N ASP A 45 2.97 -2.97 1.29
CA ASP A 45 1.54 -2.61 1.30
C ASP A 45 1.30 -1.28 2.01
N TRP A 46 2.01 -1.05 3.13
CA TRP A 46 1.91 0.19 3.88
C TRP A 46 2.50 1.40 3.12
N LEU A 47 3.55 1.21 2.31
CA LEU A 47 4.07 2.28 1.46
C LEU A 47 3.09 2.60 0.33
N GLU A 48 2.49 1.58 -0.29
CA GLU A 48 1.46 1.75 -1.32
C GLU A 48 0.25 2.51 -0.76
N ASP A 49 -0.24 2.13 0.42
CA ASP A 49 -1.33 2.85 1.11
C ASP A 49 -1.01 4.35 1.35
N LEU A 50 0.26 4.68 1.63
CA LEU A 50 0.68 6.07 1.80
C LEU A 50 0.72 6.84 0.48
N GLU A 51 1.19 6.21 -0.58
CA GLU A 51 1.21 6.78 -1.93
C GLU A 51 -0.21 6.97 -2.46
N ASP A 52 -1.05 5.94 -2.38
CA ASP A 52 -2.47 5.97 -2.75
C ASP A 52 -3.23 7.07 -2.00
N LYS A 53 -2.92 7.26 -0.71
CA LYS A 53 -3.52 8.34 0.07
C LYS A 53 -3.17 9.72 -0.49
N ALA A 54 -1.92 9.93 -0.93
CA ALA A 54 -1.50 11.19 -1.53
C ALA A 54 -2.22 11.43 -2.88
N ASP A 55 -2.36 10.38 -3.68
CA ASP A 55 -3.08 10.43 -4.95
C ASP A 55 -4.57 10.72 -4.76
N ILE A 56 -5.22 10.04 -3.81
CA ILE A 56 -6.62 10.32 -3.45
C ILE A 56 -6.77 11.76 -2.97
N GLN A 57 -5.86 12.26 -2.12
CA GLN A 57 -5.90 13.64 -1.63
C GLN A 57 -5.76 14.66 -2.77
N ALA A 58 -4.93 14.38 -3.77
CA ALA A 58 -4.80 15.23 -4.95
C ALA A 58 -6.07 15.25 -5.82
N GLN A 59 -6.84 14.15 -5.80
CA GLN A 59 -8.02 13.97 -6.65
C GLN A 59 -9.35 14.26 -5.93
N ILE A 60 -9.37 14.37 -4.60
CA ILE A 60 -10.61 14.38 -3.81
C ILE A 60 -11.58 15.49 -4.23
N ALA A 61 -11.08 16.70 -4.45
CA ALA A 61 -11.92 17.83 -4.86
C ALA A 61 -12.58 17.61 -6.23
N ARG A 62 -11.91 16.91 -7.16
CA ARG A 62 -12.48 16.52 -8.45
C ARG A 62 -13.56 15.46 -8.25
N LEU A 63 -13.30 14.45 -7.41
CA LEU A 63 -14.25 13.36 -7.15
C LEU A 63 -15.53 13.87 -6.46
N GLU A 64 -15.41 14.82 -5.52
CA GLU A 64 -16.54 15.45 -4.82
C GLU A 64 -17.43 16.29 -5.75
N ALA A 65 -16.94 16.73 -6.92
CA ALA A 65 -17.74 17.45 -7.91
C ALA A 65 -18.85 16.59 -8.55
N GLY A 66 -18.85 15.29 -8.27
CA GLY A 66 -19.83 14.32 -8.76
C GLY A 66 -19.36 13.60 -10.02
N PRO A 67 -19.94 12.42 -10.32
CA PRO A 67 -19.42 11.46 -11.28
C PRO A 67 -19.25 12.03 -12.70
N LEU A 68 -20.18 12.86 -13.17
CA LEU A 68 -20.08 13.47 -14.50
C LEU A 68 -18.94 14.50 -14.59
N LYS A 69 -18.76 15.34 -13.55
CA LYS A 69 -17.73 16.39 -13.55
C LYS A 69 -16.35 15.83 -13.23
N SER A 70 -16.28 14.72 -12.52
CA SER A 70 -15.03 14.00 -12.28
C SER A 70 -14.59 13.18 -13.49
N GLY A 71 -15.46 12.97 -14.49
CA GLY A 71 -15.18 12.11 -15.64
C GLY A 71 -15.25 10.63 -15.30
N ALA A 72 -16.03 10.25 -14.28
CA ALA A 72 -16.27 8.85 -13.97
C ALA A 72 -17.01 8.17 -15.11
N LEU A 73 -16.58 6.94 -15.44
CA LEU A 73 -17.20 6.11 -16.45
C LEU A 73 -18.24 5.20 -15.79
N PRO A 74 -19.44 5.01 -16.38
CA PRO A 74 -20.41 4.04 -15.89
C PRO A 74 -19.83 2.63 -15.97
N TRP A 75 -19.86 1.88 -14.87
CA TRP A 75 -19.27 0.55 -14.80
C TRP A 75 -19.78 -0.39 -15.90
N GLN A 76 -21.10 -0.34 -16.19
CA GLN A 76 -21.72 -1.16 -17.22
C GLN A 76 -21.15 -0.94 -18.63
N GLU A 77 -20.52 0.21 -18.88
CA GLU A 77 -19.93 0.57 -20.17
C GLU A 77 -18.47 0.13 -20.29
N VAL A 78 -17.77 -0.07 -19.17
CA VAL A 78 -16.33 -0.37 -19.15
C VAL A 78 -15.99 -1.75 -18.60
N ALA A 79 -16.92 -2.44 -17.95
CA ALA A 79 -16.69 -3.73 -17.29
C ALA A 79 -16.05 -4.77 -18.22
N ALA A 80 -16.52 -4.87 -19.46
CA ALA A 80 -16.00 -5.83 -20.43
C ALA A 80 -14.52 -5.61 -20.80
N GLN A 81 -13.97 -4.40 -20.60
CA GLN A 81 -12.55 -4.12 -20.86
C GLN A 81 -11.65 -4.57 -19.71
N TRP A 82 -12.21 -4.83 -18.53
CA TRP A 82 -11.48 -5.21 -17.32
C TRP A 82 -11.50 -6.73 -17.07
N ASP A 83 -12.45 -7.45 -17.66
CA ASP A 83 -12.53 -8.91 -17.56
C ASP A 83 -11.43 -9.63 -18.38
N ASP A 84 -10.94 -9.02 -19.47
CA ASP A 84 -9.88 -9.59 -20.32
C ASP A 84 -8.48 -9.57 -19.66
N ASP A 85 -8.26 -8.74 -18.63
CA ASP A 85 -6.99 -8.62 -17.91
C ASP A 85 -6.87 -9.60 -16.71
N ALA A 86 -7.90 -10.39 -16.42
CA ALA A 86 -7.93 -11.34 -15.31
C ALA A 86 -7.51 -12.79 -15.68
N GLU A 87 -7.19 -13.06 -16.95
CA GLU A 87 -6.84 -14.41 -17.46
C GLU A 87 -5.33 -14.65 -17.72
N VAL A 88 -4.42 -13.89 -17.08
CA VAL A 88 -2.95 -14.12 -17.16
C VAL A 88 -2.33 -14.59 -15.86
#